data_AF-A0A958SNZ5-F1
#
_entry.id   AF-A0A958SNZ5-F1
#
_cell.length_a   1.000
_cell.length_b   1.000
_cell.length_c   1.000
_cell.angle_alpha   90.00
_cell.angle_beta   90.00
_cell.angle_gamma   90.00
#
_symmetry.space_group_name_H-M   'P 1'
#
loop_
_entity.id
_entity.type
_entity.pdbx_description
1 polymer ?
#
loop_
_entity_poly.entity_id
_entity_poly.type
_entity_poly.pdbx_seq_one_letter_code
_entity_poly.pdbx_strand_id
1 'polypeptide(L)'
;MIKIFRNIRQNLIAEGKVGRYLKYAFGEIILVVIGIFLAIQLNELNEKRKDHEKELSFLSKLKDDINLDIMNLTQSDSTFALYESSSNKALEIFYRANKVEDIIATDTLFMFAWTNLKINKKTYDEILN
;
A
#
# COMPACT_ATOMS: atom_id res chain seq x y z
N MET A 1 20.97 -27.74 26.81
CA MET A 1 20.89 -27.80 28.29
C MET A 1 21.97 -26.90 28.86
N ILE A 2 21.60 -25.83 29.56
CA ILE A 2 22.58 -24.96 30.23
C ILE A 2 23.37 -25.83 31.22
N LYS A 3 24.72 -25.85 31.10
CA LYS A 3 25.61 -26.76 31.86
C LYS A 3 25.35 -26.74 33.37
N ILE A 4 24.94 -25.59 33.89
CA ILE A 4 24.64 -25.36 35.30
C ILE A 4 23.49 -26.26 35.78
N PHE A 5 22.36 -26.30 35.08
CA PHE A 5 21.21 -27.13 35.45
C PHE A 5 21.48 -28.63 35.31
N ARG A 6 22.30 -29.01 34.32
CA ARG A 6 22.75 -30.40 34.15
C ARG A 6 23.57 -30.89 35.34
N ASN A 7 24.52 -30.08 35.81
CA ASN A 7 25.39 -30.43 36.95
C ASN A 7 24.59 -30.53 38.26
N ILE A 8 23.62 -29.63 38.48
CA ILE A 8 22.74 -29.66 39.67
C ILE A 8 21.92 -30.95 39.72
N ARG A 9 21.35 -31.37 38.59
CA ARG A 9 20.58 -32.62 38.50
C ARG A 9 21.43 -33.86 38.78
N GLN A 10 22.65 -33.92 38.23
CA GLN A 10 23.57 -35.04 38.44
C GLN A 10 23.95 -35.17 39.92
N ASN A 11 24.22 -34.04 40.60
CA ASN A 11 24.51 -34.04 42.04
C ASN A 11 23.31 -34.48 42.88
N LEU A 12 22.08 -34.06 42.54
CA LEU A 12 20.87 -34.44 43.28
C LEU A 12 20.50 -35.93 43.14
N ILE A 13 20.82 -36.55 42.00
CA ILE A 13 20.67 -37.99 41.80
C ILE A 13 21.73 -38.74 42.61
N ALA A 14 22.98 -38.28 42.61
CA ALA A 14 24.06 -38.89 43.39
C ALA A 14 23.79 -38.86 44.91
N GLU A 15 23.06 -37.86 45.40
CA GLU A 15 22.63 -37.76 46.80
C GLU A 15 21.32 -38.52 47.13
N GLY A 16 20.73 -39.26 46.20
CA GLY A 16 19.48 -40.01 46.41
C GLY A 16 18.21 -39.14 46.55
N LYS A 17 18.26 -37.85 46.21
CA LYS A 17 17.18 -36.86 46.42
C LYS A 17 16.22 -36.78 45.23
N VAL A 18 15.55 -37.89 44.91
CA VAL A 18 14.65 -38.04 43.74
C VAL A 18 13.55 -36.97 43.70
N GLY A 19 12.93 -36.64 44.83
CA GLY A 19 11.87 -35.62 44.89
C GLY A 19 12.34 -34.19 44.59
N ARG A 20 13.60 -33.86 44.88
CA ARG A 20 14.18 -32.55 44.49
C ARG A 20 14.51 -32.56 43.00
N TYR A 21 15.11 -33.65 42.51
CA TYR A 21 15.40 -33.82 41.08
C TYR A 21 14.19 -33.54 40.18
N LEU A 22 13.01 -34.11 40.51
CA LEU A 22 11.79 -33.91 39.73
C LEU A 22 11.33 -32.45 39.70
N LYS A 23 11.42 -31.72 40.81
CA LYS A 23 11.10 -30.28 40.87
C LYS A 23 12.03 -29.45 39.97
N TYR A 24 13.32 -29.76 39.97
CA TYR A 24 14.30 -29.06 39.13
C TYR A 24 14.15 -29.40 37.64
N ALA A 25 13.86 -30.66 37.29
CA ALA A 25 13.61 -31.06 35.91
C ALA A 25 12.35 -30.39 35.33
N PHE A 26 11.28 -30.26 36.14
CA PHE A 26 10.08 -29.55 35.74
C PHE A 26 10.33 -28.05 35.54
N GLY A 27 11.09 -27.42 36.44
CA GLY A 27 11.51 -26.02 36.29
C GLY A 27 12.33 -25.76 35.01
N GLU A 28 13.18 -26.72 34.63
CA GLU A 28 13.94 -26.64 33.38
C GLU A 28 13.04 -26.68 32.15
N ILE A 29 12.03 -27.55 32.12
CA ILE A 29 11.06 -27.63 31.03
C ILE A 29 10.29 -26.31 30.91
N ILE A 30 9.80 -25.77 32.03
CA ILE A 30 9.08 -24.48 32.03
C ILE A 30 9.97 -23.35 31.47
N LEU A 31 11.22 -23.27 31.90
CA LEU A 31 12.18 -22.28 31.40
C LEU A 31 12.40 -22.39 29.89
N VAL A 32 12.56 -23.62 29.38
CA VAL A 32 12.70 -23.87 27.95
C VAL A 32 11.43 -23.47 27.19
N VAL A 33 10.25 -23.81 27.71
CA VAL A 33 8.96 -23.47 27.11
C VAL A 33 8.76 -21.95 27.05
N ILE A 34 9.09 -21.22 28.12
CA ILE A 34 9.04 -19.74 28.13
C ILE A 34 10.01 -19.17 27.10
N GLY A 35 11.22 -19.73 26.98
CA GLY A 35 12.20 -19.28 25.99
C GLY A 35 11.72 -19.46 24.55
N ILE A 36 11.14 -20.62 24.23
CA ILE A 36 10.56 -20.90 22.91
C ILE A 36 9.37 -19.97 22.65
N PHE A 37 8.48 -19.81 23.61
CA PHE A 37 7.33 -18.92 23.50
C PHE A 37 7.77 -17.49 23.19
N LEU A 38 8.71 -16.94 23.96
CA LEU A 38 9.23 -15.58 23.71
C LEU A 38 9.90 -15.46 22.34
N ALA A 39 10.63 -16.48 21.88
CA ALA A 39 11.24 -16.46 20.56
C ALA A 39 10.18 -16.40 19.43
N ILE A 40 9.09 -17.16 19.56
CA ILE A 40 7.96 -17.10 18.61
C ILE A 40 7.30 -15.73 18.65
N GLN A 41 7.00 -15.20 19.85
CA GLN A 41 6.36 -13.89 20.00
C GLN A 41 7.23 -12.77 19.39
N LEU A 42 8.54 -12.78 19.62
CA LEU A 42 9.46 -11.80 19.02
C LEU A 42 9.51 -11.90 17.50
N ASN A 43 9.49 -13.12 16.96
CA ASN A 43 9.46 -13.33 15.52
C ASN A 43 8.15 -12.80 14.91
N GLU A 44 7.01 -13.11 15.53
CA GLU A 44 5.69 -12.60 15.09
C GLU A 44 5.61 -11.07 15.14
N LEU A 45 6.14 -10.44 16.19
CA LEU A 45 6.18 -8.97 16.28
C LEU A 45 7.05 -8.35 15.18
N ASN A 46 8.19 -8.97 14.86
CA ASN A 46 9.05 -8.50 13.79
C ASN A 46 8.39 -8.65 12.41
N GLU A 47 7.71 -9.77 12.14
CA GLU A 47 6.94 -9.96 10.90
C GLU A 47 5.78 -8.96 10.81
N LYS A 48 4.98 -8.80 11.88
CA LYS A 48 3.91 -7.79 11.93
C LYS A 48 4.41 -6.37 11.66
N ARG A 49 5.59 -6.01 12.19
CA ARG A 49 6.21 -4.71 11.90
C ARG A 49 6.57 -4.57 10.42
N LYS A 50 7.18 -5.59 9.80
CA LYS A 50 7.51 -5.57 8.37
C LYS A 50 6.26 -5.48 7.50
N ASP A 51 5.20 -6.20 7.85
CA ASP A 51 3.94 -6.16 7.14
C ASP A 51 3.30 -4.77 7.24
N HIS A 52 3.34 -4.15 8.43
CA HIS A 52 2.86 -2.79 8.61
C HIS A 52 3.70 -1.75 7.83
N GLU A 53 5.03 -1.90 7.78
CA GLU A 53 5.89 -1.04 6.95
C GLU A 53 5.55 -1.16 5.46
N LYS A 54 5.28 -2.38 4.96
CA LYS A 54 4.79 -2.60 3.59
C LYS A 54 3.43 -1.97 3.35
N GLU A 55 2.50 -2.14 4.29
CA GLU A 55 1.16 -1.52 4.23
C GLU A 55 1.26 0.01 4.09
N LEU A 56 2.06 0.66 4.93
CA LEU A 56 2.29 2.11 4.85
C LEU A 56 2.92 2.53 3.52
N SER A 57 3.85 1.72 2.99
CA SER A 57 4.44 1.97 1.67
C SER A 57 3.39 1.91 0.56
N PHE A 58 2.54 0.89 0.55
CA PHE A 58 1.45 0.78 -0.43
C PHE A 58 0.42 1.90 -0.29
N LEU A 59 0.05 2.29 0.94
CA LEU A 59 -0.84 3.42 1.18
C LEU A 59 -0.27 4.74 0.63
N SER A 60 1.04 4.96 0.81
CA SER A 60 1.70 6.14 0.23
C SER A 60 1.65 6.12 -1.29
N LYS A 61 1.98 4.99 -1.92
CA LYS A 61 1.94 4.86 -3.38
C LYS A 61 0.52 5.04 -3.93
N LEU A 62 -0.49 4.49 -3.26
CA LEU A 62 -1.89 4.64 -3.66
C LEU A 62 -2.35 6.10 -3.58
N LYS A 63 -1.91 6.83 -2.55
CA LYS A 63 -2.16 8.26 -2.43
C LYS A 63 -1.53 9.03 -3.60
N ASP A 64 -0.30 8.69 -3.99
CA ASP A 64 0.38 9.33 -5.11
C ASP A 64 -0.32 9.03 -6.45
N ASP A 65 -0.76 7.78 -6.66
CA ASP A 65 -1.54 7.38 -7.84
C ASP A 65 -2.85 8.16 -7.93
N ILE A 66 -3.58 8.33 -6.81
CA ILE A 66 -4.82 9.11 -6.75
C ILE A 66 -4.56 10.59 -7.05
N ASN A 67 -3.49 11.17 -6.49
CA ASN A 67 -3.13 12.57 -6.77
C ASN A 67 -2.82 12.78 -8.25
N LEU A 68 -2.14 11.83 -8.89
CA LEU A 68 -1.87 11.88 -10.32
C LEU A 68 -3.16 11.82 -11.14
N ASP A 69 -4.10 10.96 -10.77
CA ASP A 69 -5.40 10.86 -11.42
C ASP A 69 -6.22 12.15 -11.26
N ILE A 70 -6.21 12.78 -10.07
CA ILE A 70 -6.83 14.09 -9.84
C ILE A 70 -6.21 15.16 -10.74
N MET A 71 -4.88 15.17 -10.87
CA MET A 71 -4.19 16.13 -11.74
C MET A 71 -4.58 15.95 -13.21
N ASN A 72 -4.62 14.70 -13.69
CA ASN A 72 -5.02 14.39 -15.07
C ASN A 72 -6.48 14.78 -15.35
N LEU A 73 -7.37 14.52 -14.38
CA LEU A 73 -8.78 14.91 -14.45
C LEU A 73 -8.94 16.43 -14.49
N THR A 74 -8.25 17.16 -13.61
CA THR A 74 -8.29 18.63 -13.56
C THR A 74 -7.78 19.25 -14.87
N GLN A 75 -6.73 18.65 -15.45
CA GLN A 75 -6.22 19.09 -16.75
C GLN A 75 -7.24 18.84 -17.86
N SER A 76 -7.91 17.69 -17.85
CA SER A 76 -8.95 17.36 -18.82
C SER A 76 -10.15 18.30 -18.71
N ASP A 77 -10.59 18.60 -17.49
CA ASP A 77 -11.68 19.54 -17.21
C ASP A 77 -11.36 20.95 -17.74
N SER A 78 -10.13 21.43 -17.48
CA SER A 78 -9.66 22.71 -18.03
C SER A 78 -9.66 22.72 -19.56
N THR A 79 -9.27 21.62 -20.19
CA THR A 79 -9.29 21.47 -21.65
C THR A 79 -10.74 21.45 -22.18
N PHE A 80 -11.67 20.78 -21.51
CA PHE A 80 -13.07 20.79 -21.90
C PHE A 80 -13.72 22.18 -21.76
N ALA A 81 -13.39 22.94 -20.71
CA ALA A 81 -13.83 24.33 -20.57
C ALA A 81 -13.35 25.23 -21.73
N LEU A 82 -12.12 25.01 -22.21
CA LEU A 82 -11.61 25.70 -23.40
C LEU A 82 -12.39 25.33 -24.66
N TYR A 83 -12.71 24.04 -24.83
CA TYR A 83 -13.50 23.60 -25.98
C TYR A 83 -14.94 24.11 -25.94
N GLU A 84 -15.55 24.17 -24.76
CA GLU A 84 -16.87 24.78 -24.57
C GLU A 84 -16.86 26.27 -24.97
N SER A 85 -15.86 27.02 -24.50
CA SER A 85 -15.67 28.43 -24.85
C SER A 85 -15.49 28.64 -26.37
N SER A 86 -14.62 27.84 -27.00
CA SER A 86 -14.42 27.86 -28.45
C SER A 86 -15.69 27.53 -29.23
N SER A 87 -16.44 26.52 -28.78
CA SER A 87 -17.71 26.10 -29.40
C SER A 87 -18.77 27.19 -29.31
N ASN A 88 -18.88 27.86 -28.16
CA ASN A 88 -19.78 29.00 -27.98
C ASN A 88 -19.42 30.17 -28.90
N LYS A 89 -18.12 30.45 -29.07
CA LYS A 89 -17.64 31.49 -30.00
C LYS A 89 -17.91 31.12 -31.46
N ALA A 90 -17.72 29.85 -31.83
CA ALA A 90 -18.01 29.34 -33.15
C ALA A 90 -19.50 29.51 -33.48
N LEU A 91 -20.37 29.22 -32.52
CA LEU A 91 -21.82 29.41 -32.64
C LEU A 91 -22.21 30.89 -32.82
N GLU A 92 -21.56 31.81 -32.09
CA GLU A 92 -21.77 33.26 -32.28
C GLU A 92 -21.41 33.72 -33.69
N ILE A 93 -20.27 33.27 -34.22
CA ILE A 93 -19.82 33.58 -35.58
C ILE A 93 -20.81 32.99 -36.60
N PHE A 94 -21.23 31.74 -36.42
CA PHE A 94 -22.18 31.07 -37.29
C PHE A 94 -23.51 31.83 -37.41
N TYR A 95 -24.08 32.29 -36.29
CA TYR A 95 -25.33 33.07 -36.33
C TYR A 95 -25.21 34.45 -36.98
N ARG A 96 -23.99 35.00 -37.08
CA ARG A 96 -23.71 36.30 -37.73
C ARG A 96 -23.16 36.16 -39.15
N ALA A 97 -22.93 34.94 -39.61
CA ALA A 97 -22.32 34.67 -40.89
C ALA A 97 -23.21 35.19 -42.03
N ASN A 98 -22.62 35.97 -42.94
CA ASN A 98 -23.30 36.47 -44.15
C ASN A 98 -22.66 35.93 -45.43
N LYS A 99 -21.50 35.27 -45.32
CA LYS A 99 -20.82 34.63 -46.43
C LYS A 99 -20.35 33.22 -46.06
N VAL A 100 -20.07 32.41 -47.06
CA VAL A 100 -19.59 31.02 -46.88
C VAL A 100 -18.22 31.01 -46.17
N GLU A 101 -17.38 32.03 -46.37
CA GLU A 101 -16.08 32.13 -45.73
C GLU A 101 -16.17 32.31 -44.20
N ASP A 102 -17.21 32.97 -43.71
CA ASP A 102 -17.45 33.15 -42.26
C ASP A 102 -17.76 31.81 -41.58
N ILE A 103 -18.43 30.91 -42.29
CA ILE A 103 -18.77 29.56 -41.82
C ILE A 103 -17.51 28.69 -41.75
N ILE A 104 -16.65 28.75 -42.77
CA ILE A 104 -15.39 27.99 -42.82
C ILE A 104 -14.46 28.37 -41.65
N ALA A 105 -14.48 29.63 -41.21
CA ALA A 105 -13.70 30.06 -40.05
C ALA A 105 -14.10 29.35 -38.74
N THR A 106 -15.34 28.86 -38.63
CA THR A 106 -15.84 28.17 -37.43
C THR A 106 -15.28 26.75 -37.24
N ASP A 107 -14.90 26.06 -38.33
CA ASP A 107 -14.36 24.70 -38.28
C ASP A 107 -13.09 24.60 -37.42
N THR A 108 -12.27 25.64 -37.45
CA THR A 108 -11.04 25.72 -36.64
C THR A 108 -11.29 25.79 -35.13
N LEU A 109 -12.52 26.17 -34.73
CA LEU A 109 -12.92 26.32 -33.33
C LEU A 109 -13.63 25.07 -32.78
N PHE A 110 -14.04 24.13 -33.64
CA PHE A 110 -14.76 22.90 -33.26
C PHE A 110 -13.84 21.68 -33.04
N MET A 111 -12.52 21.83 -33.04
CA MET A 111 -11.61 20.71 -32.79
C MET A 111 -11.72 20.21 -31.35
N PHE A 112 -12.48 19.14 -31.15
CA PHE A 112 -12.47 18.33 -29.93
C PHE A 112 -11.52 17.14 -30.09
N ALA A 113 -10.66 16.92 -29.10
CA ALA A 113 -9.98 15.65 -28.93
C ALA A 113 -10.67 14.86 -27.81
N TRP A 114 -11.16 13.66 -28.12
CA TRP A 114 -11.66 12.76 -27.09
C TRP A 114 -10.50 12.23 -26.26
N THR A 115 -10.46 12.54 -24.97
CA THR A 115 -9.49 11.96 -24.04
C THR A 115 -10.17 10.84 -23.27
N ASN A 116 -9.62 9.63 -23.36
CA ASN A 116 -10.09 8.52 -22.53
C ASN A 116 -9.52 8.68 -21.12
N LEU A 117 -10.40 8.64 -20.11
CA LEU A 117 -9.98 8.56 -18.72
C LEU A 117 -9.17 7.29 -18.50
N LYS A 118 -7.88 7.43 -18.19
CA LYS A 118 -7.03 6.31 -17.80
C LYS A 118 -6.74 6.41 -16.30
N ILE A 119 -7.44 5.58 -15.52
CA ILE A 119 -7.20 5.43 -14.08
C ILE A 119 -5.85 4.75 -13.88
N ASN A 120 -5.02 5.30 -12.99
CA ASN A 120 -3.76 4.68 -12.62
C ASN A 120 -4.01 3.44 -11.74
N LYS A 121 -3.58 2.27 -12.21
CA LYS A 121 -3.73 0.98 -11.51
C LYS A 121 -2.40 0.38 -11.07
N LYS A 122 -1.29 1.12 -11.19
CA LYS A 122 0.05 0.60 -10.95
C LYS A 122 0.19 0.00 -9.55
N THR A 123 -0.17 0.75 -8.50
CA THR A 123 -0.05 0.25 -7.13
C THR A 123 -1.02 -0.89 -6.85
N TYR A 124 -2.21 -0.86 -7.44
CA TYR A 124 -3.18 -1.95 -7.32
C TYR A 124 -2.65 -3.26 -7.90
N ASP A 125 -2.05 -3.20 -9.09
CA ASP A 125 -1.45 -4.36 -9.75
C ASP A 125 -0.21 -4.87 -9.00
N GLU A 126 0.55 -3.97 -8.35
CA GLU A 126 1.68 -4.34 -7.46
C GLU A 126 1.21 -5.03 -6.17
N ILE A 127 0.00 -4.76 -5.67
CA ILE A 127 -0.55 -5.43 -4.48
C ILE A 127 -1.06 -6.84 -4.81
N LEU A 128 -1.53 -7.06 -6.05
CA LEU A 128 -2.10 -8.34 -6.48
C LEU A 128 -1.04 -9.41 -6.83
N ASN A 129 0.19 -9.01 -7.14
CA ASN A 129 1.29 -9.90 -7.53
C ASN A 129 2.24 -10.16 -6.36
#